data_AF-V4K7L8-F1
#
_entry.id   AF-V4K7L8-F1
#
_cell.length_a   1.000
_cell.length_b   1.000
_cell.length_c   1.000
_cell.angle_alpha   90.00
_cell.angle_beta   90.00
_cell.angle_gamma   90.00
#
_symmetry.space_group_name_H-M   'P 1'
#
loop_
_entity.id
_entity.type
_entity.pdbx_description
1 polymer ?
#
loop_
_entity_poly.entity_id
_entity_poly.type
_entity_poly.pdbx_seq_one_letter_code
_entity_poly.pdbx_strand_id
1 'polypeptide(L)'
;RTKSSTLPPLINAIEVYMRRDFSGKDTNEEDVTAIRNVKKSYTYSLNKTSWQGDPCSPPTYMWDGVKCNNDSNSIPRITSLNLSSSQLEGVITPDIVHINQLVVLDLSNNNLTGTIPGFLSRMTHLKVLNLRGNKFNGTIPVVLQEKSEKGMITLRQPGPDLCVSGHCNHDPKKKSNLVIVIVSSVASFVVLVSVMAALRIFFMRRKNDEASSNTNPPHNPRLVVKREFNYSEVERITNKFSRVIGKGGFGVVYHGVVQSQEVAVKLLDIGSTHAYNQFTAEVGILMRIHHRNLVSLNGYCCEDDCLALIYEFMGKGDLKDHLSGKYGHSISWETRIKIATQVAQGLDYLHNGCNPAVVDYCIQLFEVGPVI
;
A
#
# COMPACT_ATOMS: atom_id res chain seq x y z
N ARG A 1 -2.55 41.75 4.17
CA ARG A 1 -2.53 42.77 3.09
C ARG A 1 -1.24 43.59 3.27
N THR A 2 -0.21 43.38 2.44
CA THR A 2 0.98 44.23 2.47
C THR A 2 0.67 45.56 1.78
N LYS A 3 1.27 46.65 2.24
CA LYS A 3 0.91 48.03 1.79
C LYS A 3 1.28 48.34 0.33
N SER A 4 1.96 47.44 -0.38
CA SER A 4 2.50 47.67 -1.73
C SER A 4 1.81 46.92 -2.87
N SER A 5 0.77 46.13 -2.60
CA SER A 5 0.12 45.32 -3.64
C SER A 5 -1.16 46.01 -4.15
N THR A 6 -1.18 46.35 -5.44
CA THR A 6 -2.32 46.96 -6.17
C THR A 6 -3.20 45.92 -6.88
N LEU A 7 -2.80 44.65 -6.88
CA LEU A 7 -3.56 43.55 -7.49
C LEU A 7 -4.44 42.87 -6.44
N PRO A 8 -5.66 42.42 -6.81
CA PRO A 8 -6.46 41.60 -5.91
C PRO A 8 -5.70 40.31 -5.57
N PRO A 9 -5.84 39.77 -4.34
CA PRO A 9 -5.22 38.50 -3.99
C PRO A 9 -5.68 37.42 -4.97
N LEU A 10 -4.72 36.78 -5.65
CA LEU A 10 -4.98 35.62 -6.49
C LEU A 10 -5.36 34.45 -5.57
N ILE A 11 -6.65 34.10 -5.57
CA ILE A 11 -7.13 32.87 -4.93
C ILE A 11 -6.70 31.72 -5.83
N ASN A 12 -5.57 31.09 -5.50
CA ASN A 12 -4.97 30.04 -6.34
C ASN A 12 -5.64 28.66 -6.18
N ALA A 13 -6.38 28.44 -5.08
CA ALA A 13 -7.21 27.28 -4.87
C ALA A 13 -8.26 27.60 -3.81
N ILE A 14 -9.47 27.06 -3.98
CA ILE A 14 -10.55 27.16 -3.00
C ILE A 14 -11.04 25.74 -2.75
N GLU A 15 -10.66 25.14 -1.62
CA GLU A 15 -11.28 23.91 -1.17
C GLU A 15 -12.56 24.28 -0.44
N VAL A 16 -13.69 24.12 -1.13
CA VAL A 16 -15.00 24.30 -0.52
C VAL A 16 -15.39 22.99 0.14
N TYR A 17 -15.08 22.87 1.42
CA TYR A 17 -15.64 21.84 2.28
C TYR A 17 -17.09 22.20 2.58
N MET A 18 -18.01 21.74 1.73
CA MET A 18 -19.42 21.75 2.09
C MET A 18 -19.68 20.59 3.03
N ARG A 19 -20.11 20.91 4.27
CA ARG A 19 -20.74 19.91 5.13
C ARG A 19 -21.97 19.41 4.38
N ARG A 20 -21.91 18.21 3.82
CA ARG A 20 -23.12 17.52 3.41
C ARG A 20 -23.83 17.13 4.68
N ASP A 21 -24.89 17.87 5.01
CA ASP A 21 -25.82 17.46 6.05
C ASP A 21 -26.57 16.24 5.50
N PHE A 22 -26.09 15.05 5.88
CA PHE A 22 -26.83 13.84 5.66
C PHE A 22 -28.03 13.85 6.61
N SER A 23 -29.25 13.69 6.10
CA SER A 23 -30.47 13.63 6.92
C SER A 23 -30.58 12.36 7.78
N GLY A 24 -29.50 11.57 7.84
CA GLY A 24 -29.42 10.31 8.59
C GLY A 24 -28.96 10.54 10.03
N LYS A 25 -29.21 9.57 10.89
CA LYS A 25 -28.68 9.57 12.26
C LYS A 25 -27.19 9.18 12.23
N ASP A 26 -26.40 9.82 13.08
CA ASP A 26 -25.01 9.46 13.31
C ASP A 26 -24.90 8.14 14.09
N THR A 27 -23.78 7.44 13.95
CA THR A 27 -23.52 6.22 14.74
C THR A 27 -23.49 6.55 16.23
N ASN A 28 -23.97 5.61 17.05
CA ASN A 28 -23.89 5.73 18.49
C ASN A 28 -22.47 6.06 18.98
N GLU A 29 -22.36 7.05 19.85
CA GLU A 29 -21.09 7.63 20.29
C GLU A 29 -20.16 6.62 21.01
N GLU A 30 -20.74 5.66 21.76
CA GLU A 30 -19.96 4.61 22.42
C GLU A 30 -19.28 3.70 21.40
N ASP A 31 -20.02 3.28 20.37
CA ASP A 31 -19.49 2.44 19.30
C ASP A 31 -18.41 3.19 18.50
N VAL A 32 -18.62 4.49 18.22
CA VAL A 32 -17.64 5.37 17.56
C VAL A 32 -16.35 5.47 18.37
N THR A 33 -16.47 5.68 19.69
CA THR A 33 -15.31 5.79 20.58
C THR A 33 -14.56 4.46 20.68
N ALA A 34 -15.30 3.36 20.86
CA ALA A 34 -14.74 2.02 20.94
C ALA A 34 -13.98 1.64 19.67
N ILE A 35 -14.59 1.80 18.49
CA ILE A 35 -13.94 1.42 17.23
C ILE A 35 -12.74 2.31 16.90
N ARG A 36 -12.76 3.60 17.31
CA ARG A 36 -11.59 4.48 17.19
C ARG A 36 -10.45 4.04 18.11
N ASN A 37 -10.74 3.55 19.31
CA ASN A 37 -9.71 2.99 20.18
C ASN A 37 -9.14 1.69 19.61
N VAL A 38 -9.98 0.81 19.05
CA VAL A 38 -9.52 -0.38 18.31
C VAL A 38 -8.59 0.03 17.15
N LYS A 39 -8.97 1.05 16.37
CA LYS A 39 -8.12 1.61 15.30
C LYS A 39 -6.77 2.07 15.86
N LYS A 40 -6.75 2.78 17.00
CA LYS A 40 -5.52 3.23 17.66
C LYS A 40 -4.65 2.07 18.14
N SER A 41 -5.24 1.01 18.73
CA SER A 41 -4.50 -0.17 19.19
C SER A 41 -3.70 -0.83 18.05
N TYR A 42 -4.24 -0.78 16.82
CA TYR A 42 -3.62 -1.36 15.64
C TYR A 42 -3.24 -0.29 14.61
N THR A 43 -2.66 0.84 15.06
CA THR A 43 -2.39 2.01 14.20
C THR A 43 -1.62 1.65 12.91
N TYR A 44 -0.65 0.74 12.98
CA TYR A 44 0.14 0.32 11.81
C TYR A 44 -0.66 -0.52 10.81
N SER A 45 -1.65 -1.28 11.28
CA SER A 45 -2.43 -2.24 10.48
C SER A 45 -3.78 -1.68 10.01
N LEU A 46 -4.37 -0.73 10.75
CA LEU A 46 -5.71 -0.18 10.53
C LEU A 46 -5.71 1.28 10.03
N ASN A 47 -4.64 1.72 9.37
CA ASN A 47 -4.58 3.02 8.71
C ASN A 47 -5.26 2.99 7.31
N LYS A 48 -6.56 2.67 7.28
CA LYS A 48 -7.36 2.61 6.05
C LYS A 48 -7.99 3.97 5.75
N THR A 49 -8.03 4.34 4.47
CA THR A 49 -8.71 5.57 3.99
C THR A 49 -10.21 5.50 4.18
N SER A 50 -10.80 4.29 4.14
CA SER A 50 -12.22 4.07 4.41
C SER A 50 -12.61 4.23 5.87
N TRP A 51 -11.65 4.23 6.80
CA TRP A 51 -11.89 4.39 8.23
C TRP A 51 -11.81 5.87 8.67
N GLN A 52 -12.49 6.75 7.94
CA GLN A 52 -12.55 8.18 8.20
C GLN A 52 -14.00 8.62 8.38
N GLY A 53 -14.25 9.63 9.22
CA GLY A 53 -15.61 10.10 9.51
C GLY A 53 -16.39 9.19 10.46
N ASP A 54 -17.68 9.01 10.17
CA ASP A 54 -18.61 8.16 10.92
C ASP A 54 -18.58 6.72 10.38
N PRO A 55 -18.55 5.69 11.25
CA PRO A 55 -18.33 4.31 10.85
C PRO A 55 -19.52 3.65 10.14
N CYS A 56 -20.76 4.08 10.38
CA CYS A 56 -21.96 3.49 9.78
C CYS A 56 -22.68 4.41 8.79
N SER A 57 -22.51 5.73 8.94
CA SER A 57 -23.36 6.74 8.31
C SER A 57 -22.55 7.72 7.44
N PRO A 58 -22.99 8.01 6.20
CA PRO A 58 -24.10 7.37 5.50
C PRO A 58 -23.71 5.95 5.02
N PRO A 59 -24.68 5.06 4.72
CA PRO A 59 -24.40 3.69 4.29
C PRO A 59 -23.48 3.57 3.06
N THR A 60 -23.45 4.58 2.19
CA THR A 60 -22.57 4.64 1.00
C THR A 60 -21.10 4.84 1.33
N TYR A 61 -20.78 5.34 2.52
CA TYR A 61 -19.41 5.61 2.99
C TYR A 61 -19.08 4.85 4.29
N MET A 62 -19.81 3.77 4.57
CA MET A 62 -19.58 2.91 5.72
C MET A 62 -18.15 2.35 5.70
N TRP A 63 -17.53 2.23 6.88
CA TRP A 63 -16.15 1.75 6.98
C TRP A 63 -16.01 0.31 6.48
N ASP A 64 -14.94 0.03 5.73
CA ASP A 64 -14.69 -1.32 5.23
C ASP A 64 -14.57 -2.32 6.38
N GLY A 65 -15.29 -3.43 6.27
CA GLY A 65 -15.33 -4.48 7.28
C GLY A 65 -16.27 -4.20 8.46
N VAL A 66 -16.88 -3.01 8.52
CA VAL A 66 -17.93 -2.69 9.49
C VAL A 66 -19.30 -2.95 8.85
N LYS A 67 -20.22 -3.57 9.59
CA LYS A 67 -21.64 -3.54 9.26
C LYS A 67 -22.43 -3.07 10.47
N CYS A 68 -23.46 -2.29 10.20
CA CYS A 68 -24.34 -1.73 11.22
C CYS A 68 -25.76 -2.25 11.05
N ASN A 69 -26.61 -2.02 12.05
CA ASN A 69 -28.03 -2.35 11.93
C ASN A 69 -28.69 -1.50 10.83
N ASN A 70 -29.60 -2.11 10.06
CA ASN A 70 -30.25 -1.47 8.90
C ASN A 70 -31.59 -0.78 9.26
N ASP A 71 -31.83 -0.50 10.54
CA ASP A 71 -33.09 0.13 10.96
C ASP A 71 -32.97 1.65 10.89
N SER A 72 -33.61 2.22 9.85
CA SER A 72 -33.66 3.66 9.58
C SER A 72 -34.24 4.50 10.71
N ASN A 73 -35.01 3.90 11.63
CA ASN A 73 -35.61 4.59 12.76
C ASN A 73 -34.73 4.53 14.02
N SER A 74 -33.73 3.65 14.05
CA SER A 74 -32.83 3.47 15.19
C SER A 74 -31.52 4.23 15.00
N ILE A 75 -30.79 4.48 16.10
CA ILE A 75 -29.42 4.97 16.02
C ILE A 75 -28.55 3.83 15.48
N PRO A 76 -27.74 4.05 14.42
CA PRO A 76 -26.82 3.04 13.91
C PRO A 76 -25.89 2.48 15.00
N ARG A 77 -25.83 1.16 15.10
CA ARG A 77 -24.94 0.40 15.99
C ARG A 77 -24.12 -0.60 15.20
N ILE A 78 -22.86 -0.77 15.57
CA ILE A 78 -21.96 -1.74 14.93
C ILE A 78 -22.37 -3.16 15.34
N THR A 79 -22.73 -3.98 14.36
CA THR A 79 -23.18 -5.37 14.57
C THR A 79 -22.19 -6.40 14.02
N SER A 80 -21.34 -6.01 13.07
CA SER A 80 -20.29 -6.87 12.52
C SER A 80 -19.01 -6.10 12.37
N LEU A 81 -17.91 -6.72 12.79
CA LEU A 81 -16.55 -6.22 12.62
C LEU A 81 -15.70 -7.32 12.02
N ASN A 82 -15.33 -7.14 10.75
CA ASN A 82 -14.44 -8.03 10.01
C ASN A 82 -13.08 -7.35 9.84
N LEU A 83 -12.10 -7.85 10.59
CA LEU A 83 -10.69 -7.47 10.49
C LEU A 83 -9.84 -8.65 10.05
N SER A 84 -10.44 -9.62 9.36
CA SER A 84 -9.70 -10.75 8.79
C SER A 84 -8.62 -10.27 7.83
N SER A 85 -7.49 -10.97 7.80
CA SER A 85 -6.36 -10.68 6.89
C SER A 85 -5.90 -9.22 6.89
N SER A 86 -6.06 -8.53 8.03
CA SER A 86 -5.67 -7.12 8.19
C SER A 86 -4.27 -6.94 8.77
N GLN A 87 -3.46 -8.02 8.80
CA GLN A 87 -2.09 -8.00 9.33
C GLN A 87 -2.02 -7.45 10.76
N LEU A 88 -3.03 -7.74 11.59
CA LEU A 88 -3.04 -7.31 12.98
C LEU A 88 -1.95 -8.04 13.75
N GLU A 89 -1.20 -7.31 14.57
CA GLU A 89 -0.14 -7.84 15.44
C GLU A 89 -0.44 -7.57 16.92
N GLY A 90 0.27 -8.27 17.81
CA GLY A 90 0.08 -8.12 19.25
C GLY A 90 -1.13 -8.88 19.78
N VAL A 91 -1.73 -8.40 20.86
CA VAL A 91 -2.86 -9.07 21.55
C VAL A 91 -4.21 -8.51 21.10
N ILE A 92 -5.30 -9.21 21.41
CA ILE A 92 -6.66 -8.67 21.22
C ILE A 92 -6.88 -7.51 22.19
N THR A 93 -7.17 -6.31 21.67
CA THR A 93 -7.41 -5.12 22.50
C THR A 93 -8.69 -5.24 23.34
N PRO A 94 -8.68 -4.82 24.62
CA PRO A 94 -9.87 -4.81 25.46
C PRO A 94 -10.95 -3.84 24.95
N ASP A 95 -10.61 -2.85 24.13
CA ASP A 95 -11.56 -1.85 23.61
C ASP A 95 -12.70 -2.48 22.79
N ILE A 96 -12.48 -3.67 22.19
CA ILE A 96 -13.51 -4.41 21.44
C ILE A 96 -14.74 -4.71 22.31
N VAL A 97 -14.57 -4.86 23.63
CA VAL A 97 -15.69 -5.19 24.53
C VAL A 97 -16.74 -4.08 24.61
N HIS A 98 -16.38 -2.84 24.27
CA HIS A 98 -17.28 -1.69 24.33
C HIS A 98 -18.19 -1.57 23.10
N ILE A 99 -17.99 -2.41 22.07
CA ILE A 99 -18.89 -2.50 20.92
C ILE A 99 -20.08 -3.41 21.30
N ASN A 100 -21.00 -2.87 22.09
CA ASN A 100 -21.99 -3.63 22.87
C ASN A 100 -22.97 -4.49 22.04
N GLN A 101 -23.24 -4.09 20.80
CA GLN A 101 -24.18 -4.77 19.89
C GLN A 101 -23.47 -5.69 18.87
N LEU A 102 -22.18 -5.96 19.06
CA LEU A 102 -21.40 -6.77 18.14
C LEU A 102 -21.87 -8.23 18.14
N VAL A 103 -22.34 -8.69 16.98
CA VAL A 103 -22.81 -10.05 16.73
C VAL A 103 -21.72 -10.92 16.09
N VAL A 104 -20.92 -10.32 15.20
CA VAL A 104 -19.87 -11.01 14.46
C VAL A 104 -18.55 -10.30 14.65
N LEU A 105 -17.55 -11.04 15.15
CA LEU A 105 -16.16 -10.61 15.23
C LEU A 105 -15.29 -11.59 14.45
N ASP A 106 -14.75 -11.13 13.33
CA ASP A 106 -13.79 -11.90 12.54
C ASP A 106 -12.38 -11.28 12.64
N LEU A 107 -11.48 -11.99 13.32
CA LEU A 107 -10.06 -11.65 13.47
C LEU A 107 -9.17 -12.67 12.77
N SER A 108 -9.71 -13.50 11.88
CA SER A 108 -8.97 -14.62 11.29
C SER A 108 -7.84 -14.18 10.36
N ASN A 109 -6.83 -15.05 10.20
CA ASN A 109 -5.69 -14.85 9.31
C ASN A 109 -4.91 -13.56 9.60
N ASN A 110 -4.67 -13.27 10.89
CA ASN A 110 -3.82 -12.18 11.35
C ASN A 110 -2.57 -12.74 12.05
N ASN A 111 -1.73 -11.86 12.56
CA ASN A 111 -0.51 -12.19 13.29
C ASN A 111 -0.69 -11.95 14.80
N LEU A 112 -1.92 -12.11 15.32
CA LEU A 112 -2.23 -11.90 16.74
C LEU A 112 -1.59 -13.00 17.59
N THR A 113 -1.06 -12.63 18.75
CA THR A 113 -0.35 -13.48 19.71
C THR A 113 -0.95 -13.36 21.11
N GLY A 114 -0.40 -14.12 22.07
CA GLY A 114 -0.86 -14.14 23.46
C GLY A 114 -2.04 -15.07 23.70
N THR A 115 -2.67 -14.94 24.86
CA THR A 115 -3.83 -15.76 25.25
C THR A 115 -5.13 -15.16 24.74
N ILE A 116 -6.15 -16.01 24.54
CA ILE A 116 -7.51 -15.55 24.21
C ILE A 116 -8.11 -14.87 25.45
N PRO A 117 -8.43 -13.56 25.42
CA PRO A 117 -8.86 -12.88 26.62
C PRO A 117 -10.25 -13.28 27.09
N GLY A 118 -10.42 -13.47 28.40
CA GLY A 118 -11.70 -13.84 29.00
C GLY A 118 -12.81 -12.81 28.81
N PHE A 119 -12.47 -11.53 28.57
CA PHE A 119 -13.47 -10.47 28.35
C PHE A 119 -14.35 -10.70 27.12
N LEU A 120 -13.89 -11.50 26.14
CA LEU A 120 -14.70 -11.88 24.97
C LEU A 120 -15.96 -12.65 25.40
N SER A 121 -15.90 -13.34 26.55
CA SER A 121 -17.04 -14.05 27.13
C SER A 121 -18.11 -13.10 27.68
N ARG A 122 -17.79 -11.83 27.96
CA ARG A 122 -18.75 -10.82 28.46
C ARG A 122 -19.59 -10.21 27.36
N MET A 123 -19.21 -10.37 26.09
CA MET A 123 -19.96 -9.83 24.96
C MET A 123 -21.23 -10.66 24.76
N THR A 124 -22.39 -10.12 25.18
CA THR A 124 -23.66 -10.86 25.27
C THR A 124 -24.33 -11.09 23.92
N HIS A 125 -24.12 -10.19 22.95
CA HIS A 125 -24.69 -10.30 21.61
C HIS A 125 -23.82 -11.08 20.62
N LEU A 126 -22.58 -11.43 21.01
CA LEU A 126 -21.60 -12.06 20.14
C LEU A 126 -22.00 -13.51 19.83
N LYS A 127 -22.31 -13.77 18.57
CA LYS A 127 -22.71 -15.09 18.05
C LYS A 127 -21.63 -15.76 17.23
N VAL A 128 -20.72 -15.01 16.62
CA VAL A 128 -19.64 -15.56 15.80
C VAL A 128 -18.32 -14.92 16.21
N LEU A 129 -17.37 -15.76 16.61
CA LEU A 129 -16.01 -15.35 16.92
C LEU A 129 -15.04 -16.21 16.11
N ASN A 130 -14.37 -15.59 15.14
CA ASN A 130 -13.42 -16.26 14.27
C ASN A 130 -11.98 -15.84 14.59
N LEU A 131 -11.20 -16.77 15.14
CA LEU A 131 -9.81 -16.54 15.55
C LEU A 131 -8.81 -17.39 14.74
N ARG A 132 -9.28 -18.13 13.73
CA ARG A 132 -8.46 -19.05 12.91
C ARG A 132 -7.26 -18.33 12.28
N GLY A 133 -6.14 -19.02 12.11
CA GLY A 133 -4.99 -18.48 11.38
C GLY A 133 -4.26 -17.34 12.12
N ASN A 134 -4.28 -17.37 13.45
CA ASN A 134 -3.48 -16.52 14.33
C ASN A 134 -2.48 -17.36 15.14
N LYS A 135 -1.60 -16.71 15.90
CA LYS A 135 -0.53 -17.30 16.72
C LYS A 135 -0.85 -17.24 18.22
N PHE A 136 -2.12 -17.45 18.58
CA PHE A 136 -2.53 -17.52 19.98
C PHE A 136 -1.90 -18.71 20.69
N ASN A 137 -1.60 -18.55 21.98
CA ASN A 137 -1.09 -19.60 22.85
C ASN A 137 -1.95 -19.75 24.13
N GLY A 138 -1.67 -20.79 24.91
CA GLY A 138 -2.41 -21.07 26.14
C GLY A 138 -3.72 -21.83 25.91
N THR A 139 -4.71 -21.58 26.77
CA THR A 139 -6.01 -22.27 26.76
C THR A 139 -7.15 -21.34 26.34
N ILE A 140 -8.21 -21.92 25.78
CA ILE A 140 -9.47 -21.21 25.55
C ILE A 140 -10.12 -20.94 26.92
N PRO A 141 -10.56 -19.71 27.24
CA PRO A 141 -11.28 -19.43 28.47
C PRO A 141 -12.49 -20.37 28.65
N VAL A 142 -12.60 -21.03 29.80
CA VAL A 142 -13.63 -22.04 30.10
C VAL A 142 -15.03 -21.51 29.80
N VAL A 143 -15.33 -20.27 30.19
CA VAL A 143 -16.65 -19.63 29.94
C VAL A 143 -16.94 -19.48 28.45
N LEU A 144 -15.92 -19.17 27.64
CA LEU A 144 -16.08 -19.03 26.19
C LEU A 144 -16.27 -20.40 25.52
N GLN A 145 -15.55 -21.41 26.02
CA GLN A 145 -15.70 -22.79 25.59
C GLN A 145 -17.09 -23.34 25.92
N GLU A 146 -17.57 -23.17 27.15
CA GLU A 146 -18.93 -23.58 27.56
C GLU A 146 -20.01 -22.89 26.71
N LYS A 147 -19.86 -21.60 26.41
CA LYS A 147 -20.78 -20.88 25.51
C LYS A 147 -20.77 -21.48 24.11
N SER A 148 -19.61 -21.93 23.63
CA SER A 148 -19.49 -22.57 22.33
C SER A 148 -20.16 -23.94 22.32
N GLU A 149 -19.94 -24.75 23.35
CA GLU A 149 -20.53 -26.08 23.51
C GLU A 149 -22.06 -26.02 23.64
N LYS A 150 -22.58 -24.99 24.32
CA LYS A 150 -24.03 -24.70 24.42
C LYS A 150 -24.63 -24.09 23.14
N GLY A 151 -23.84 -23.90 22.07
CA GLY A 151 -24.30 -23.31 20.81
C GLY A 151 -24.66 -21.83 20.89
N MET A 152 -24.28 -21.13 21.95
CA MET A 152 -24.55 -19.69 22.12
C MET A 152 -23.63 -18.85 21.23
N ILE A 153 -22.40 -19.31 21.01
CA ILE A 153 -21.40 -18.67 20.16
C ILE A 153 -20.77 -19.71 19.24
N THR A 154 -20.60 -19.37 17.97
CA THR A 154 -19.78 -20.13 17.03
C THR A 154 -18.34 -19.69 17.18
N LEU A 155 -17.53 -20.46 17.90
CA LEU A 155 -16.09 -20.24 18.04
C LEU A 155 -15.33 -20.99 16.95
N ARG A 156 -14.62 -20.27 16.08
CA ARG A 156 -13.68 -20.88 15.12
C ARG A 156 -12.27 -20.76 15.68
N GLN A 157 -11.71 -21.91 16.06
CA GLN A 157 -10.48 -22.01 16.84
C GLN A 157 -9.23 -21.60 16.03
N PRO A 158 -8.22 -21.00 16.71
CA PRO A 158 -6.84 -20.91 16.21
C PRO A 158 -6.24 -22.30 15.98
N GLY A 159 -5.11 -22.39 15.27
CA GLY A 159 -4.50 -23.68 14.90
C GLY A 159 -4.14 -24.62 16.06
N PRO A 160 -3.54 -25.79 15.78
CA PRO A 160 -3.41 -26.92 16.73
C PRO A 160 -2.56 -26.65 18.00
N ASP A 161 -2.01 -25.45 18.19
CA ASP A 161 -1.13 -25.08 19.31
C ASP A 161 -1.88 -24.63 20.59
N LEU A 162 -3.22 -24.70 20.62
CA LEU A 162 -4.01 -24.36 21.82
C LEU A 162 -4.46 -25.62 22.57
N CYS A 163 -4.10 -25.69 23.86
CA CYS A 163 -4.54 -26.76 24.76
C CYS A 163 -6.05 -26.59 25.05
N VAL A 164 -6.86 -27.62 24.80
CA VAL A 164 -8.20 -27.73 25.41
C VAL A 164 -7.99 -28.14 26.87
N SER A 165 -8.57 -27.38 27.79
CA SER A 165 -8.36 -27.48 29.24
C SER A 165 -8.39 -28.94 29.73
N GLY A 166 -7.30 -29.39 30.37
CA GLY A 166 -7.31 -30.65 31.10
C GLY A 166 -5.96 -31.30 31.39
N HIS A 167 -4.99 -31.31 30.47
CA HIS A 167 -3.68 -31.96 30.68
C HIS A 167 -2.62 -31.34 29.77
N CYS A 168 -1.86 -30.37 30.27
CA CYS A 168 -0.59 -29.99 29.65
C CYS A 168 0.50 -30.22 30.71
N ASN A 169 0.93 -31.49 30.84
CA ASN A 169 2.16 -31.84 31.55
C ASN A 169 3.33 -31.34 30.70
N HIS A 170 3.93 -30.24 31.12
CA HIS A 170 5.23 -29.84 30.60
C HIS A 170 6.30 -30.75 31.17
N ASP A 171 6.68 -31.78 30.40
CA ASP A 171 8.02 -32.35 30.50
C ASP A 171 8.99 -31.45 29.71
N PRO A 172 10.04 -30.91 30.33
CA PRO A 172 11.08 -30.23 29.59
C PRO A 172 12.00 -31.29 28.99
N LYS A 173 11.88 -31.55 27.67
CA LYS A 173 12.99 -31.72 26.70
C LYS A 173 12.60 -32.65 25.54
N LYS A 174 12.73 -32.12 24.31
CA LYS A 174 13.77 -32.62 23.39
C LYS A 174 14.07 -31.56 22.33
N LYS A 175 15.27 -30.97 22.38
CA LYS A 175 15.88 -30.35 21.21
C LYS A 175 16.13 -31.48 20.21
N SER A 176 15.41 -31.51 19.11
CA SER A 176 15.79 -32.35 17.98
C SER A 176 16.93 -31.67 17.24
N ASN A 177 18.13 -32.22 17.37
CA ASN A 177 19.22 -31.96 16.42
C ASN A 177 18.78 -32.54 15.08
N LEU A 178 18.56 -31.68 14.07
CA LEU A 178 18.47 -32.11 12.68
C LEU A 178 19.84 -31.93 12.04
N VAL A 179 20.64 -32.99 12.09
CA VAL A 179 21.84 -33.14 11.27
C VAL A 179 21.34 -33.48 9.86
N ILE A 180 21.42 -32.53 8.93
CA ILE A 180 21.25 -32.82 7.50
C ILE A 180 22.60 -33.31 6.98
N VAL A 181 22.61 -34.60 6.62
CA VAL A 181 23.71 -35.30 5.97
C VAL A 181 23.86 -34.76 4.54
N ILE A 182 25.00 -34.14 4.27
CA ILE A 182 25.48 -33.82 2.93
C ILE A 182 25.98 -35.12 2.30
N VAL A 183 25.31 -35.66 1.27
CA VAL A 183 25.88 -36.35 0.08
C VAL A 183 24.75 -36.70 -0.92
N SER A 184 24.74 -36.03 -2.08
CA SER A 184 24.69 -36.68 -3.41
C SER A 184 24.81 -35.63 -4.53
N SER A 185 25.88 -34.82 -4.45
CA SER A 185 26.58 -34.29 -5.62
C SER A 185 27.16 -35.50 -6.36
N VAL A 186 26.82 -35.81 -7.60
CA VAL A 186 27.50 -35.30 -8.81
C VAL A 186 26.55 -35.27 -10.04
N ALA A 187 25.46 -36.05 -10.05
CA ALA A 187 24.62 -36.21 -11.25
C ALA A 187 23.87 -34.91 -11.64
N SER A 188 23.35 -34.17 -10.67
CA SER A 188 22.58 -32.94 -10.90
C SER A 188 23.44 -31.79 -11.44
N PHE A 189 24.73 -31.76 -11.10
CA PHE A 189 25.64 -30.71 -11.56
C PHE A 189 26.04 -30.91 -13.04
N VAL A 190 26.19 -32.15 -13.48
CA VAL A 190 26.49 -32.47 -14.89
C VAL A 190 25.31 -32.12 -15.82
N VAL A 191 24.08 -32.33 -15.35
CA VAL A 191 22.87 -31.92 -16.09
C VAL A 191 22.78 -30.40 -16.16
N LEU A 192 23.06 -29.69 -15.06
CA LEU A 192 23.03 -28.22 -15.06
C LEU A 192 24.11 -27.63 -15.99
N VAL A 193 25.32 -28.19 -15.99
CA VAL A 193 26.42 -27.70 -16.84
C VAL A 193 26.17 -28.00 -18.33
N SER A 194 25.61 -29.17 -18.66
CA SER A 194 25.26 -29.51 -20.05
C SER A 194 24.11 -28.65 -20.59
N VAL A 195 23.10 -28.35 -19.77
CA VAL A 195 22.02 -27.41 -20.13
C VAL A 195 22.57 -25.99 -20.32
N MET A 196 23.47 -25.53 -19.45
CA MET A 196 24.10 -24.21 -19.57
C MET A 196 25.01 -24.10 -20.81
N ALA A 197 25.70 -25.18 -21.19
CA ALA A 197 26.48 -25.25 -22.42
C ALA A 197 25.58 -25.24 -23.67
N ALA A 198 24.48 -26.00 -23.67
CA ALA A 198 23.51 -26.00 -24.75
C ALA A 198 22.85 -24.62 -24.93
N LEU A 199 22.48 -23.95 -23.84
CA LEU A 199 21.95 -22.58 -23.86
C LEU A 199 23.00 -21.59 -24.40
N ARG A 200 24.27 -21.70 -23.99
CA ARG A 200 25.33 -20.85 -24.56
C ARG A 200 25.50 -21.06 -26.07
N ILE A 201 25.46 -22.30 -26.56
CA ILE A 201 25.57 -22.59 -28.00
C ILE A 201 24.35 -22.04 -28.75
N PHE A 202 23.15 -22.17 -28.17
CA PHE A 202 21.91 -21.63 -28.74
C PHE A 202 21.94 -20.10 -28.84
N PHE A 203 22.39 -19.41 -27.79
CA PHE A 203 22.52 -17.95 -27.80
C PHE A 203 23.67 -17.43 -28.69
N MET A 204 24.76 -18.19 -28.82
CA MET A 204 25.85 -17.83 -29.74
C MET A 204 25.43 -17.99 -31.21
N ARG A 205 24.57 -18.96 -31.53
CA ARG A 205 23.98 -19.10 -32.87
C ARG A 205 23.01 -17.97 -33.21
N ARG A 206 22.28 -17.43 -32.22
CA ARG A 206 21.34 -16.32 -32.42
C ARG A 206 22.02 -14.96 -32.63
N LYS A 207 23.34 -14.86 -32.38
CA LYS A 207 24.12 -13.61 -32.51
C LYS A 207 24.76 -13.40 -33.89
N ASN A 208 24.63 -14.34 -34.82
CA ASN A 208 25.25 -14.23 -36.16
C ASN A 208 24.33 -13.70 -37.27
N ASP A 209 23.04 -13.49 -36.99
CA ASP A 209 22.12 -12.89 -37.96
C ASP A 209 21.68 -11.51 -37.45
N GLU A 210 22.53 -10.51 -37.64
CA GLU A 210 22.16 -9.11 -37.93
C GLU A 210 23.44 -8.27 -38.04
N ALA A 211 23.95 -8.19 -39.28
CA ALA A 211 24.98 -7.25 -39.67
C ALA A 211 24.36 -6.13 -40.52
N SER A 212 24.67 -4.90 -40.10
CA SER A 212 24.79 -3.67 -40.91
C SER A 212 23.52 -2.87 -41.24
N SER A 213 23.45 -1.66 -40.66
CA SER A 213 23.54 -0.44 -41.49
C SER A 213 23.93 0.77 -40.64
N ASN A 214 25.05 1.40 -41.01
CA ASN A 214 25.55 2.65 -40.47
C ASN A 214 24.81 3.86 -41.08
N THR A 215 24.51 4.87 -40.26
CA THR A 215 24.53 6.29 -40.66
C THR A 215 24.56 7.20 -39.41
N ASN A 216 25.61 8.01 -39.28
CA ASN A 216 25.62 9.30 -38.56
C ASN A 216 25.48 10.43 -39.62
N PRO A 217 25.21 11.73 -39.35
CA PRO A 217 25.14 12.54 -38.10
C PRO A 217 23.84 13.45 -38.07
N PRO A 218 23.66 14.57 -37.30
CA PRO A 218 24.56 15.33 -36.43
C PRO A 218 24.06 15.70 -35.02
N HIS A 219 25.05 16.13 -34.22
CA HIS A 219 24.91 16.69 -32.87
C HIS A 219 23.95 17.88 -32.80
N ASN A 220 22.98 17.78 -31.89
CA ASN A 220 22.32 18.91 -31.26
C ASN A 220 22.18 18.64 -29.75
N PRO A 221 22.51 19.59 -28.86
CA PRO A 221 22.41 19.35 -27.43
C PRO A 221 20.96 19.51 -26.95
N ARG A 222 20.47 18.47 -26.26
CA ARG A 222 19.34 18.49 -25.30
C ARG A 222 17.92 18.70 -25.84
N LEU A 223 17.46 17.80 -26.72
CA LEU A 223 16.10 17.27 -26.58
C LEU A 223 16.22 15.82 -26.10
N VAL A 224 15.84 15.55 -24.85
CA VAL A 224 15.63 14.16 -24.42
C VAL A 224 14.39 13.68 -25.18
N VAL A 225 14.63 12.96 -26.28
CA VAL A 225 13.57 12.26 -26.99
C VAL A 225 13.01 11.23 -26.01
N LYS A 226 11.75 11.41 -25.60
CA LYS A 226 11.06 10.45 -24.72
C LYS A 226 11.04 9.10 -25.43
N ARG A 227 11.64 8.10 -24.79
CA ARG A 227 12.01 6.83 -25.43
C ARG A 227 11.10 5.70 -24.94
N GLU A 228 10.67 4.85 -25.87
CA GLU A 228 10.08 3.55 -25.55
C GLU A 228 11.20 2.55 -25.27
N PHE A 229 11.07 1.82 -24.17
CA PHE A 229 12.02 0.79 -23.70
C PHE A 229 11.34 -0.57 -23.78
N ASN A 230 12.13 -1.62 -24.06
CA ASN A 230 11.68 -3.00 -23.89
C ASN A 230 12.02 -3.55 -22.49
N TYR A 231 11.42 -4.67 -22.10
CA TYR A 231 11.65 -5.27 -20.77
C TYR A 231 13.13 -5.55 -20.48
N SER A 232 13.88 -6.03 -21.48
CA SER A 232 15.30 -6.34 -21.31
C SER A 232 16.16 -5.09 -21.02
N GLU A 233 15.80 -3.95 -21.61
CA GLU A 233 16.44 -2.68 -21.32
C GLU A 233 16.08 -2.19 -19.92
N VAL A 234 14.81 -2.31 -19.51
CA VAL A 234 14.34 -1.96 -18.16
C VAL A 234 15.07 -2.80 -17.09
N GLU A 235 15.18 -4.11 -17.31
CA GLU A 235 15.93 -5.02 -16.44
C GLU A 235 17.41 -4.62 -16.35
N ARG A 236 18.01 -4.24 -17.48
CA ARG A 236 19.42 -3.80 -17.54
C ARG A 236 19.64 -2.49 -16.79
N ILE A 237 18.82 -1.46 -17.03
CA ILE A 237 19.02 -0.13 -16.42
C ILE A 237 18.76 -0.15 -14.92
N THR A 238 17.93 -1.07 -14.42
CA THR A 238 17.66 -1.27 -13.00
C THR A 238 18.60 -2.26 -12.32
N ASN A 239 19.56 -2.83 -13.06
CA ASN A 239 20.45 -3.89 -12.60
C ASN A 239 19.65 -5.05 -11.97
N LYS A 240 18.73 -5.62 -12.75
CA LYS A 240 17.78 -6.67 -12.34
C LYS A 240 16.95 -6.26 -11.13
N PHE A 241 16.42 -5.04 -11.16
CA PHE A 241 15.52 -4.51 -10.11
C PHE A 241 16.14 -4.54 -8.70
N SER A 242 17.45 -4.32 -8.59
CA SER A 242 18.20 -4.59 -7.34
C SER A 242 17.94 -3.57 -6.21
N ARG A 243 17.65 -2.30 -6.55
CA ARG A 243 17.47 -1.22 -5.57
C ARG A 243 16.06 -0.62 -5.65
N VAL A 244 15.24 -0.93 -4.65
CA VAL A 244 13.93 -0.31 -4.44
C VAL A 244 14.09 1.05 -3.75
N ILE A 245 13.46 2.08 -4.30
CA ILE A 245 13.43 3.44 -3.74
C ILE A 245 12.04 3.87 -3.27
N GLY A 246 10.98 3.15 -3.66
CA GLY A 246 9.62 3.40 -3.19
C GLY A 246 8.68 2.23 -3.45
N LYS A 247 7.65 2.08 -2.62
CA LYS A 247 6.55 1.13 -2.81
C LYS A 247 5.24 1.85 -2.50
N GLY A 248 4.29 1.82 -3.43
CA GLY A 248 2.98 2.46 -3.28
C GLY A 248 1.85 1.57 -3.80
N GLY A 249 0.62 2.06 -3.74
CA GLY A 249 -0.58 1.32 -4.21
C GLY A 249 -0.60 1.02 -5.71
N PHE A 250 0.30 1.66 -6.47
CA PHE A 250 0.35 1.59 -7.93
C PHE A 250 1.63 0.92 -8.45
N GLY A 251 2.39 0.25 -7.58
CA GLY A 251 3.58 -0.50 -7.98
C GLY A 251 4.84 -0.17 -7.18
N VAL A 252 5.97 -0.65 -7.69
CA VAL A 252 7.29 -0.55 -7.04
C VAL A 252 8.18 0.36 -7.87
N VAL A 253 8.86 1.29 -7.21
CA VAL A 253 9.81 2.21 -7.83
C VAL A 253 11.23 1.73 -7.55
N TYR A 254 12.00 1.53 -8.61
CA TYR A 254 13.40 1.11 -8.59
C TYR A 254 14.31 2.25 -9.03
N HIS A 255 15.52 2.27 -8.50
CA HIS A 255 16.58 3.11 -9.03
C HIS A 255 17.17 2.48 -10.29
N GLY A 256 17.44 3.29 -11.32
CA GLY A 256 18.13 2.86 -12.52
C GLY A 256 19.12 3.89 -13.06
N VAL A 257 19.88 3.49 -14.07
CA VAL A 257 20.83 4.37 -14.76
C VAL A 257 20.70 4.21 -16.27
N VAL A 258 20.38 5.30 -16.96
CA VAL A 258 20.30 5.39 -18.43
C VAL A 258 21.39 6.32 -18.93
N GLN A 259 22.35 5.82 -19.71
CA GLN A 259 23.44 6.64 -20.29
C GLN A 259 24.15 7.53 -19.26
N SER A 260 24.46 6.97 -18.08
CA SER A 260 25.10 7.66 -16.95
C SER A 260 24.22 8.70 -16.22
N GLN A 261 22.92 8.78 -16.52
CA GLN A 261 21.96 9.58 -15.79
C GLN A 261 21.10 8.69 -14.88
N GLU A 262 20.94 9.10 -13.62
CA GLU A 262 20.08 8.40 -12.66
C GLU A 262 18.60 8.60 -13.03
N VAL A 263 17.83 7.51 -12.96
CA VAL A 263 16.39 7.48 -13.25
C VAL A 263 15.62 6.73 -12.17
N ALA A 264 14.34 7.04 -12.04
CA ALA A 264 13.39 6.30 -11.23
C ALA A 264 12.49 5.46 -12.15
N VAL A 265 12.47 4.15 -11.98
CA VAL A 265 11.69 3.20 -12.79
C VAL A 265 10.53 2.68 -11.96
N LYS A 266 9.31 3.14 -12.24
CA LYS A 266 8.07 2.68 -11.60
C LYS A 266 7.50 1.52 -12.40
N LEU A 267 7.54 0.32 -11.82
CA LEU A 267 6.92 -0.88 -12.38
C LEU A 267 5.50 -1.02 -11.81
N LEU A 268 4.50 -1.00 -12.68
CA LEU A 268 3.09 -1.08 -12.32
C LEU A 268 2.68 -2.54 -12.07
N ASP A 269 1.78 -2.77 -11.11
CA ASP A 269 1.25 -4.10 -10.81
C ASP A 269 0.18 -4.50 -11.84
N ILE A 270 0.59 -5.33 -12.80
CA ILE A 270 -0.22 -5.82 -13.93
C ILE A 270 -1.46 -6.63 -13.44
N GLY A 271 -1.43 -7.16 -12.21
CA GLY A 271 -2.57 -7.87 -11.61
C GLY A 271 -3.71 -6.96 -11.14
N SER A 272 -3.52 -5.64 -11.16
CA SER A 272 -4.54 -4.68 -10.73
C SER A 272 -5.45 -4.25 -11.89
N THR A 273 -6.76 -4.24 -11.67
CA THR A 273 -7.79 -3.84 -12.65
C THR A 273 -7.64 -2.41 -13.18
N HIS A 274 -6.77 -1.60 -12.55
CA HIS A 274 -6.59 -0.18 -12.83
C HIS A 274 -5.21 0.18 -13.40
N ALA A 275 -4.24 -0.75 -13.45
CA ALA A 275 -2.86 -0.46 -13.89
C ALA A 275 -2.78 0.08 -15.32
N TYR A 276 -3.53 -0.52 -16.27
CA TYR A 276 -3.51 -0.08 -17.67
C TYR A 276 -4.13 1.32 -17.85
N ASN A 277 -5.21 1.62 -17.13
CA ASN A 277 -5.85 2.94 -17.18
C ASN A 277 -4.94 4.03 -16.60
N GLN A 278 -4.25 3.72 -15.50
CA GLN A 278 -3.27 4.64 -14.92
C GLN A 278 -2.06 4.82 -15.83
N PHE A 279 -1.54 3.74 -16.40
CA PHE A 279 -0.42 3.78 -17.36
C PHE A 279 -0.75 4.68 -18.55
N THR A 280 -1.90 4.43 -19.19
CA THR A 280 -2.33 5.19 -20.37
C THR A 280 -2.59 6.66 -20.06
N ALA A 281 -3.17 6.97 -18.89
CA ALA A 281 -3.34 8.35 -18.43
C ALA A 281 -2.00 9.06 -18.17
N GLU A 282 -1.09 8.43 -17.44
CA GLU A 282 0.22 9.00 -17.10
C GLU A 282 1.10 9.19 -18.35
N VAL A 283 1.18 8.19 -19.24
CA VAL A 283 1.91 8.31 -20.51
C VAL A 283 1.26 9.37 -21.39
N GLY A 284 -0.06 9.36 -21.55
CA GLY A 284 -0.78 10.32 -22.39
C GLY A 284 -0.53 11.79 -22.02
N ILE A 285 -0.42 12.06 -20.71
CA ILE A 285 -0.22 13.40 -20.15
C ILE A 285 1.27 13.75 -20.06
N LEU A 286 2.06 12.94 -19.35
CA LEU A 286 3.44 13.27 -19.00
C LEU A 286 4.39 13.15 -20.19
N MET A 287 4.03 12.44 -21.27
CA MET A 287 4.80 12.48 -22.51
C MET A 287 4.77 13.84 -23.20
N ARG A 288 3.80 14.70 -22.89
CA ARG A 288 3.64 16.01 -23.57
C ARG A 288 4.02 17.19 -22.69
N ILE A 289 4.16 16.96 -21.39
CA ILE A 289 4.40 18.01 -20.39
C ILE A 289 5.88 18.11 -20.05
N HIS A 290 6.36 19.35 -19.96
CA HIS A 290 7.68 19.71 -19.47
C HIS A 290 7.57 20.99 -18.65
N HIS A 291 7.86 20.91 -17.36
CA HIS A 291 7.86 22.07 -16.49
C HIS A 291 8.91 21.89 -15.39
N ARG A 292 9.62 22.97 -15.03
CA ARG A 292 10.68 22.97 -14.00
C ARG A 292 10.24 22.49 -12.61
N ASN A 293 8.94 22.44 -12.35
CA ASN A 293 8.34 22.01 -11.08
C ASN A 293 7.44 20.78 -11.23
N LEU A 294 7.58 20.04 -12.34
CA LEU A 294 6.93 18.75 -12.55
C LEU A 294 7.99 17.71 -12.87
N VAL A 295 7.83 16.51 -12.34
CA VAL A 295 8.73 15.38 -12.61
C VAL A 295 8.68 15.06 -14.10
N SER A 296 9.83 15.04 -14.75
CA SER A 296 9.95 14.68 -16.16
C SER A 296 9.84 13.17 -16.37
N LEU A 297 8.94 12.76 -17.25
CA LEU A 297 8.88 11.39 -17.79
C LEU A 297 9.88 11.27 -18.95
N ASN A 298 10.91 10.46 -18.76
CA ASN A 298 11.97 10.21 -19.74
C ASN A 298 11.62 9.08 -20.72
N GLY A 299 10.70 8.19 -20.33
CA GLY A 299 10.23 7.12 -21.21
C GLY A 299 9.28 6.15 -20.52
N TYR A 300 8.87 5.12 -21.25
CA TYR A 300 7.98 4.07 -20.77
C TYR A 300 8.32 2.71 -21.39
N CYS A 301 7.81 1.63 -20.81
CA CYS A 301 7.81 0.27 -21.35
C CYS A 301 6.38 -0.25 -21.33
N CYS A 302 5.93 -0.80 -22.46
CA CYS A 302 4.60 -1.39 -22.62
C CYS A 302 4.72 -2.71 -23.41
N GLU A 303 5.05 -3.79 -22.71
CA GLU A 303 5.04 -5.17 -23.22
C GLU A 303 4.12 -6.03 -22.32
N ASP A 304 3.76 -7.24 -22.76
CA ASP A 304 2.78 -8.11 -22.07
C ASP A 304 3.10 -8.33 -20.57
N ASP A 305 4.39 -8.36 -20.21
CA ASP A 305 4.89 -8.48 -18.83
C ASP A 305 5.60 -7.20 -18.30
N CYS A 306 5.51 -6.08 -19.04
CA CYS A 306 6.24 -4.85 -18.74
C CYS A 306 5.33 -3.62 -18.87
N LEU A 307 4.77 -3.16 -17.75
CA LEU A 307 4.18 -1.83 -17.63
C LEU A 307 5.08 -0.98 -16.73
N ALA A 308 5.98 -0.20 -17.33
CA ALA A 308 6.93 0.62 -16.57
C ALA A 308 6.99 2.07 -17.04
N LEU A 309 7.19 2.98 -16.10
CA LEU A 309 7.39 4.41 -16.32
C LEU A 309 8.78 4.82 -15.83
N ILE A 310 9.53 5.52 -16.68
CA ILE A 310 10.91 5.93 -16.41
C ILE A 310 10.93 7.45 -16.22
N TYR A 311 11.15 7.91 -15.00
CA TYR A 311 11.24 9.31 -14.64
C TYR A 311 12.69 9.73 -14.39
N GLU A 312 12.94 11.04 -14.38
CA GLU A 312 14.16 11.56 -13.76
C GLU A 312 14.24 11.18 -12.27
N PHE A 313 15.46 10.98 -11.78
CA PHE A 313 15.67 10.62 -10.38
C PHE A 313 15.71 11.86 -9.48
N MET A 314 14.81 11.89 -8.49
CA MET A 314 14.73 12.96 -7.48
C MET A 314 15.52 12.58 -6.22
N GLY A 315 16.82 12.89 -6.20
CA GLY A 315 17.76 12.40 -5.19
C GLY A 315 17.52 12.84 -3.75
N LYS A 316 16.68 13.85 -3.50
CA LYS A 316 16.36 14.32 -2.13
C LYS A 316 15.21 13.56 -1.48
N GLY A 317 14.47 12.72 -2.22
CA GLY A 317 13.37 11.94 -1.65
C GLY A 317 12.13 12.77 -1.28
N ASP A 318 11.09 12.10 -0.81
CA ASP A 318 9.73 12.64 -0.68
C ASP A 318 9.63 13.73 0.40
N LEU A 319 8.94 14.84 0.08
CA LEU A 319 8.63 15.90 1.04
C LEU A 319 7.89 15.38 2.26
N LYS A 320 7.08 14.32 2.14
CA LYS A 320 6.44 13.68 3.30
C LYS A 320 7.46 13.26 4.36
N ASP A 321 8.56 12.63 3.95
CA ASP A 321 9.61 12.16 4.85
C ASP A 321 10.39 13.34 5.46
N HIS A 322 10.57 14.43 4.70
CA HIS A 322 11.16 15.68 5.20
C HIS A 322 10.26 16.42 6.21
N LEU A 323 8.94 16.40 5.99
CA LEU A 323 7.96 17.03 6.88
C LEU A 323 7.70 16.19 8.14
N SER A 324 7.77 14.87 8.04
CA SER A 324 7.59 13.95 9.17
C SER A 324 8.80 13.92 10.12
N GLY A 325 9.91 14.57 9.74
CA GLY A 325 11.15 14.60 10.52
C GLY A 325 11.94 13.29 10.50
N LYS A 326 11.69 12.41 9.52
CA LYS A 326 12.34 11.09 9.39
C LYS A 326 13.87 11.19 9.30
N TYR A 327 14.37 12.29 8.74
CA TYR A 327 15.81 12.55 8.56
C TYR A 327 16.44 13.36 9.70
N GLY A 328 15.74 13.59 10.81
CA GLY A 328 16.28 14.26 12.01
C GLY A 328 16.46 15.78 11.91
N HIS A 329 16.26 16.37 10.73
CA HIS A 329 16.28 17.81 10.50
C HIS A 329 14.95 18.28 9.93
N SER A 330 14.35 19.31 10.55
CA SER A 330 13.14 19.92 10.03
C SER A 330 13.49 20.94 8.94
N ILE A 331 12.79 20.88 7.81
CA ILE A 331 12.96 21.89 6.76
C ILE A 331 12.49 23.27 7.28
N SER A 332 13.30 24.29 7.02
CA SER A 332 13.04 25.66 7.48
C SER A 332 11.76 26.23 6.86
N TRP A 333 11.15 27.21 7.53
CA TRP A 333 9.95 27.89 7.04
C TRP A 333 10.14 28.52 5.66
N GLU A 334 11.30 29.13 5.42
CA GLU A 334 11.65 29.71 4.12
C GLU A 334 11.67 28.64 3.01
N THR A 335 12.27 27.48 3.28
CA THR A 335 12.29 26.35 2.34
C THR A 335 10.88 25.83 2.08
N ARG A 336 10.03 25.74 3.11
CA ARG A 336 8.63 25.33 2.97
C ARG A 336 7.84 26.28 2.05
N ILE A 337 8.00 27.60 2.22
CA ILE A 337 7.35 28.59 1.35
C ILE A 337 7.84 28.46 -0.10
N LYS A 338 9.15 28.26 -0.30
CA LYS A 338 9.71 28.04 -1.63
C LYS A 338 9.12 26.80 -2.30
N ILE A 339 9.02 25.69 -1.57
CA ILE A 339 8.39 24.46 -2.08
C ILE A 339 6.92 24.71 -2.42
N ALA A 340 6.14 25.32 -1.51
CA ALA A 340 4.74 25.63 -1.76
C ALA A 340 4.54 26.51 -3.00
N THR A 341 5.41 27.50 -3.20
CA THR A 341 5.39 28.38 -4.39
C THR A 341 5.68 27.59 -5.66
N GLN A 342 6.66 26.69 -5.63
CA GLN A 342 7.03 25.85 -6.77
C GLN A 342 5.93 24.84 -7.13
N VAL A 343 5.28 24.24 -6.13
CA VAL A 343 4.11 23.37 -6.33
C VAL A 343 2.98 24.16 -6.99
N ALA A 344 2.67 25.35 -6.49
CA ALA A 344 1.63 26.20 -7.08
C ALA A 344 1.93 26.56 -8.53
N GLN A 345 3.19 26.86 -8.88
CA GLN A 345 3.61 27.12 -10.26
C GLN A 345 3.46 25.89 -11.16
N GLY A 346 3.81 24.69 -10.66
CA GLY A 346 3.60 23.45 -11.39
C GLY A 346 2.13 23.16 -11.67
N LEU A 347 1.26 23.37 -10.68
CA LEU A 347 -0.18 23.18 -10.83
C LEU A 347 -0.82 24.20 -11.77
N ASP A 348 -0.43 25.47 -11.67
CA ASP A 348 -0.88 26.52 -12.58
C ASP A 348 -0.55 26.17 -14.04
N TYR A 349 0.65 25.63 -14.29
CA TYR A 349 1.03 25.12 -15.60
C TYR A 349 0.14 23.97 -16.09
N LEU A 350 -0.24 23.02 -15.20
CA LEU A 350 -1.12 21.91 -15.57
C LEU A 350 -2.53 22.38 -15.94
N HIS A 351 -3.06 23.36 -15.21
CA HIS A 351 -4.43 23.83 -15.36
C HIS A 351 -4.59 24.83 -16.50
N ASN A 352 -3.65 25.77 -16.62
CA ASN A 352 -3.77 26.92 -17.52
C ASN A 352 -2.77 26.87 -18.68
N GLY A 353 -1.66 26.14 -18.52
CA GLY A 353 -0.61 26.04 -19.53
C GLY A 353 -0.75 24.86 -20.51
N CYS A 354 -1.58 23.86 -20.19
CA CYS A 354 -1.79 22.67 -21.02
C CYS A 354 -3.10 22.74 -21.81
N ASN A 355 -3.10 22.24 -23.06
CA ASN A 355 -4.31 22.09 -23.87
C ASN A 355 -4.43 20.65 -24.41
N PRO A 356 -5.47 19.88 -24.00
CA PRO A 356 -6.51 20.24 -23.03
C PRO A 356 -5.95 20.42 -21.61
N ALA A 357 -6.63 21.25 -20.81
CA ALA A 357 -6.30 21.46 -19.40
C ALA A 357 -6.38 20.13 -18.64
N VAL A 358 -5.35 19.84 -17.83
CA VAL A 358 -5.34 18.64 -16.98
C VAL A 358 -6.10 18.98 -15.71
N VAL A 359 -7.34 18.53 -15.57
CA VAL A 359 -8.21 18.89 -14.43
C VAL A 359 -7.85 18.07 -13.17
N ASP A 360 -7.84 18.74 -12.01
CA ASP A 360 -7.48 18.30 -10.64
C ASP A 360 -7.85 16.86 -10.21
N TYR A 361 -8.87 16.22 -10.80
CA TYR A 361 -9.24 14.83 -10.50
C TYR A 361 -8.16 13.80 -10.87
N CYS A 362 -7.16 14.18 -11.68
CA CYS A 362 -5.99 13.34 -11.97
C CYS A 362 -4.86 13.46 -10.94
N ILE A 363 -4.91 14.39 -9.96
CA ILE A 363 -3.78 14.62 -9.04
C ILE A 363 -3.63 13.50 -8.01
N GLN A 364 -4.69 12.77 -7.67
CA GLN A 364 -4.57 11.53 -6.88
C GLN A 364 -3.86 10.40 -7.64
N LEU A 365 -3.80 10.45 -8.98
CA LEU A 365 -2.98 9.53 -9.78
C LEU A 365 -1.50 10.00 -9.83
N PHE A 366 -1.24 11.28 -9.55
CA PHE A 366 0.08 11.87 -9.42
C PHE A 366 0.62 11.80 -7.98
N GLU A 367 0.45 10.67 -7.26
CA GLU A 367 1.31 10.32 -6.13
C GLU A 367 2.72 9.94 -6.63
N VAL A 368 3.38 10.88 -7.30
CA VAL A 368 4.77 11.18 -6.98
C VAL A 368 4.61 12.47 -6.21
N GLY A 369 4.77 12.42 -4.89
CA GLY A 369 4.60 13.58 -4.03
C GLY A 369 5.39 14.79 -4.56
N PRO A 370 5.19 16.00 -4.03
CA PRO A 370 6.12 17.09 -4.28
C PRO A 370 7.50 16.67 -3.75
N VAL A 371 8.29 15.93 -4.54
CA VAL A 371 9.61 15.44 -4.19
C VAL A 371 10.58 16.57 -4.51
N ILE A 372 11.36 16.99 -3.51
CA ILE A 372 12.14 18.25 -3.46
C ILE A 372 13.27 18.29 -4.49
#